data_AF-A0A1Y3B157-F1
#
_entry.id   AF-A0A1Y3B157-F1
#
_cell.length_a   1.000
_cell.length_b   1.000
_cell.length_c   1.000
_cell.angle_alpha   90.00
_cell.angle_beta   90.00
_cell.angle_gamma   90.00
#
_symmetry.space_group_name_H-M   'P 1'
#
loop_
_entity.id
_entity.type
_entity.pdbx_description
1 polymer ?
#
loop_
_entity_poly.entity_id
_entity_poly.type
_entity_poly.pdbx_seq_one_letter_code
_entity_poly.pdbx_strand_id
1 'polypeptide(L)'
;MNKHQAIILLFISMILPGVLSIKCWVCHSDSDPKCADPFDNNTLPIKDCREVKRTHLFEDESPYETLLRKDEQKQPQLKTATMCRKIRQKIHGNWRTIRDCAFLGSPGEGTGNEHNCLYRRGTYDIYLEYCTCNSKDGCNDAIGLTTTSLSLAQTLLSIMVTVTFAIFIQHL
;
A
#
# COMPACT_ATOMS: atom_id res chain seq x y z
N MET A 1 17.36 36.15 -7.40
CA MET A 1 16.11 35.37 -7.39
C MET A 1 14.99 36.31 -6.98
N ASN A 2 14.07 36.61 -7.90
CA ASN A 2 13.09 37.68 -7.69
C ASN A 2 11.95 37.16 -6.79
N LYS A 3 11.30 38.04 -6.01
CA LYS A 3 10.17 37.66 -5.13
C LYS A 3 9.11 36.83 -5.89
N HIS A 4 8.84 37.19 -7.15
CA HIS A 4 7.92 36.46 -8.03
C HIS A 4 8.39 35.04 -8.38
N GLN A 5 9.69 34.84 -8.61
CA GLN A 5 10.24 33.50 -8.88
C GLN A 5 10.16 32.59 -7.65
N ALA A 6 10.36 33.13 -6.45
CA ALA A 6 10.21 32.36 -5.21
C ALA A 6 8.74 31.95 -4.97
N ILE A 7 7.78 32.83 -5.26
CA ILE A 7 6.34 32.56 -5.13
C ILE A 7 5.89 31.49 -6.14
N ILE A 8 6.30 31.61 -7.41
CA ILE A 8 5.97 30.63 -8.45
C ILE A 8 6.50 29.23 -8.09
N LEU A 9 7.73 29.13 -7.58
CA LEU A 9 8.30 27.84 -7.14
C LEU A 9 7.52 27.21 -5.97
N LEU A 10 6.99 28.03 -5.06
CA LEU A 10 6.21 27.58 -3.90
C LEU A 10 4.85 27.01 -4.33
N PHE A 11 4.20 27.62 -5.34
CA PHE A 11 2.96 27.10 -5.93
C PHE A 11 3.18 25.82 -6.75
N ILE A 12 4.26 25.73 -7.54
CA ILE A 12 4.60 24.51 -8.30
C ILE A 12 4.82 23.32 -7.36
N SER A 13 5.45 23.54 -6.20
CA SER A 13 5.64 22.51 -5.17
C SER A 13 4.33 21.97 -4.58
N MET A 14 3.26 22.77 -4.56
CA MET A 14 1.94 22.38 -4.03
C MET A 14 1.10 21.61 -5.06
N ILE A 15 1.42 21.73 -6.35
CA ILE A 15 0.69 21.13 -7.48
C ILE A 15 1.26 19.76 -7.86
N LEU A 16 2.51 19.46 -7.53
CA LEU A 16 3.06 18.12 -7.74
C LEU A 16 2.39 17.14 -6.76
N PRO A 17 1.50 16.21 -7.21
CA PRO A 17 1.08 15.12 -6.35
C PRO A 17 2.34 14.38 -5.94
N GLY A 18 2.64 14.40 -4.63
CA GLY A 18 3.82 13.73 -4.10
C GLY A 18 3.84 12.28 -4.57
N VAL A 19 4.98 11.84 -5.08
CA VAL A 19 5.23 10.43 -5.44
C VAL A 19 5.39 9.65 -4.14
N LEU A 20 4.32 9.55 -3.37
CA LEU A 20 4.28 8.82 -2.12
C LEU A 20 4.05 7.34 -2.46
N SER A 21 4.90 6.48 -1.92
CA SER A 21 4.64 5.04 -1.94
C SER A 21 3.64 4.71 -0.84
N ILE A 22 2.83 3.70 -1.09
CA ILE A 22 1.89 3.19 -0.09
C ILE A 22 2.65 2.67 1.13
N LYS A 23 2.11 2.95 2.30
CA LYS A 23 2.57 2.37 3.56
C LYS A 23 1.57 1.33 4.03
N CYS A 24 2.05 0.22 4.57
CA CYS A 24 1.21 -0.89 5.01
C CYS A 24 1.60 -1.39 6.39
N TRP A 25 0.65 -2.01 7.06
CA TRP A 25 0.94 -2.83 8.23
C TRP A 25 1.72 -4.07 7.77
N VAL A 26 2.86 -4.34 8.40
CA VAL A 26 3.74 -5.49 8.11
C VAL A 26 3.99 -6.25 9.40
N CYS A 27 3.22 -7.31 9.63
CA CYS A 27 3.24 -8.09 10.87
C CYS A 27 2.60 -9.47 10.70
N HIS A 28 2.89 -10.37 11.64
CA HIS A 28 2.30 -11.71 11.69
C HIS A 28 1.77 -11.99 13.11
N SER A 29 0.57 -12.54 13.23
CA SER A 29 -0.07 -12.77 14.53
C SER A 29 0.47 -13.96 15.32
N ASP A 30 1.30 -14.80 14.71
CA ASP A 30 2.00 -15.91 15.37
C ASP A 30 3.21 -15.44 16.19
N SER A 31 3.84 -14.35 15.76
CA SER A 31 4.98 -13.72 16.42
C SER A 31 4.58 -12.52 17.27
N ASP A 32 3.56 -11.76 16.86
CA ASP A 32 3.00 -10.66 17.65
C ASP A 32 1.46 -10.77 17.74
N PRO A 33 0.90 -11.20 18.89
CA PRO A 33 -0.54 -11.32 19.10
C PRO A 33 -1.34 -10.04 18.78
N LYS A 34 -0.73 -8.85 18.87
CA LYS A 34 -1.38 -7.56 18.56
C LYS A 34 -1.68 -7.39 17.07
N CYS A 35 -1.02 -8.18 16.21
CA CYS A 35 -1.30 -8.24 14.78
C CYS A 35 -2.59 -9.03 14.44
N ALA A 36 -3.14 -9.79 15.40
CA ALA A 36 -4.40 -10.51 15.23
C ALA A 36 -5.59 -9.56 14.98
N ASP A 37 -6.76 -10.13 14.67
CA ASP A 37 -8.01 -9.38 14.69
C ASP A 37 -8.70 -9.56 16.06
N PRO A 38 -9.22 -8.49 16.70
CA PRO A 38 -9.17 -7.10 16.26
C PRO A 38 -7.76 -6.51 16.33
N PHE A 39 -7.41 -5.69 15.34
CA PHE A 39 -6.06 -5.16 15.16
C PHE A 39 -5.86 -3.85 15.92
N ASP A 40 -4.81 -3.76 16.74
CA ASP A 40 -4.42 -2.53 17.43
C ASP A 40 -3.37 -1.75 16.63
N ASN A 41 -3.84 -0.79 15.85
CA ASN A 41 -3.02 0.04 14.97
C ASN A 41 -2.09 1.03 15.68
N ASN A 42 -2.14 1.15 17.02
CA ASN A 42 -1.25 2.03 17.78
C ASN A 42 0.03 1.33 18.25
N THR A 43 0.08 0.01 18.09
CA THR A 43 1.14 -0.81 18.71
C THR A 43 2.27 -1.17 17.78
N LEU A 44 2.08 -0.99 16.48
CA LEU A 44 3.05 -1.30 15.45
C LEU A 44 3.35 -0.02 14.64
N PRO A 45 4.54 0.09 14.05
CA PRO A 45 4.82 1.12 13.07
C PRO A 45 4.37 0.67 11.67
N ILE A 46 3.76 1.58 10.93
CA ILE A 46 3.46 1.36 9.51
C ILE A 46 4.76 1.41 8.69
N LYS A 47 4.92 0.53 7.69
CA LYS A 47 6.14 0.46 6.87
C LYS A 47 5.93 1.00 5.46
N ASP A 48 6.91 1.74 4.93
CA ASP A 48 6.95 2.16 3.54
C ASP A 48 7.25 0.95 2.64
N CYS A 49 6.37 0.68 1.68
CA CYS A 49 6.48 -0.51 0.84
C CYS A 49 7.65 -0.48 -0.15
N ARG A 50 8.35 0.65 -0.32
CA ARG A 50 9.64 0.70 -1.03
C ARG A 50 10.76 0.06 -0.25
N GLU A 51 10.71 0.12 1.08
CA GLU A 51 11.75 -0.41 1.96
C GLU A 51 11.60 -1.92 2.18
N VAL A 52 10.39 -2.45 2.00
CA VAL A 52 10.11 -3.88 2.10
C VAL A 52 10.70 -4.58 0.87
N LYS A 53 11.86 -5.21 1.05
CA LYS A 53 12.41 -6.13 0.05
C LYS A 53 11.77 -7.50 0.24
N ARG A 54 11.07 -8.00 -0.77
CA ARG A 54 10.62 -9.40 -0.75
C ARG A 54 11.80 -10.29 -1.11
N THR A 55 12.49 -10.81 -0.09
CA THR A 55 13.55 -11.82 -0.24
C THR A 55 13.07 -13.05 -1.02
N HIS A 56 11.77 -13.32 -1.00
CA HIS A 56 11.16 -14.51 -1.60
C HIS A 56 10.44 -14.30 -2.95
N LEU A 57 10.53 -13.13 -3.61
CA LEU A 57 10.02 -13.01 -5.01
C LEU A 57 11.06 -13.37 -6.08
N PHE A 58 12.25 -13.74 -5.64
CA PHE A 58 13.34 -14.21 -6.49
C PHE A 58 13.88 -15.56 -5.99
N GLU A 59 13.04 -16.34 -5.33
CA GLU A 59 13.42 -17.66 -4.79
C GLU A 59 12.76 -18.80 -5.57
N ASP A 60 12.64 -18.62 -6.88
CA ASP A 60 12.46 -19.72 -7.83
C ASP A 60 13.57 -19.72 -8.89
N GLU A 61 14.73 -19.13 -8.56
CA GLU A 61 15.97 -19.47 -9.25
C GLU A 61 16.81 -20.30 -8.28
N SER A 62 16.75 -21.61 -8.46
CA SER A 62 17.77 -22.52 -7.96
C SER A 62 19.15 -21.94 -8.29
N PRO A 63 20.16 -22.00 -7.38
CA PRO A 63 21.53 -21.59 -7.68
C PRO A 63 22.13 -22.25 -8.94
N TYR A 64 21.52 -23.35 -9.40
CA TYR A 64 21.85 -24.03 -10.65
C TYR A 64 21.29 -23.33 -11.90
N GLU A 65 20.11 -22.70 -11.82
CA GLU A 65 19.45 -21.98 -12.93
C GLU A 65 20.27 -20.74 -13.37
N THR A 66 20.97 -20.10 -12.42
CA THR A 66 21.83 -18.93 -12.67
C THR A 66 23.09 -19.29 -13.46
N LEU A 67 23.52 -20.56 -13.47
CA LEU A 67 24.72 -21.02 -14.18
C LEU A 67 24.48 -21.40 -15.64
N LEU A 68 23.21 -21.52 -16.07
CA LEU A 68 22.83 -21.95 -17.43
C LEU A 68 22.35 -20.81 -18.34
N ARG A 69 22.05 -19.61 -17.83
CA ARG A 69 21.76 -18.44 -18.66
C ARG A 69 23.01 -17.64 -18.96
N LYS A 70 23.62 -17.93 -20.10
CA LYS A 70 24.57 -17.04 -20.79
C LYS A 70 23.86 -15.97 -21.64
N ASP A 71 22.61 -15.65 -21.30
CA ASP A 71 21.78 -14.69 -22.02
C ASP A 71 21.76 -13.38 -21.24
N GLU A 72 22.59 -12.44 -21.69
CA GLU A 72 23.02 -11.23 -21.01
C GLU A 72 21.97 -10.10 -20.97
N GLN A 73 20.66 -10.38 -20.92
CA GLN A 73 19.67 -9.32 -21.14
C GLN A 73 18.30 -9.48 -20.46
N LYS A 74 18.26 -9.88 -19.19
CA LYS A 74 17.08 -9.56 -18.36
C LYS A 74 17.45 -9.48 -16.89
N GLN A 75 17.82 -8.29 -16.43
CA GLN A 75 17.80 -7.99 -15.00
C GLN A 75 16.41 -8.33 -14.46
N PRO A 76 16.29 -9.05 -13.32
CA PRO A 76 15.01 -9.31 -12.71
C PRO A 76 14.34 -7.97 -12.43
N GLN A 77 13.22 -7.71 -13.08
CA GLN A 77 12.51 -6.45 -12.97
C GLN A 77 12.06 -6.33 -11.51
N LEU A 78 12.68 -5.42 -10.76
CA LEU A 78 12.35 -5.18 -9.36
C LEU A 78 10.90 -4.70 -9.29
N LYS A 79 9.98 -5.60 -8.95
CA LYS A 79 8.57 -5.24 -8.78
C LYS A 79 8.45 -4.39 -7.53
N THR A 80 7.84 -3.21 -7.65
CA THR A 80 7.50 -2.35 -6.53
C THR A 80 6.15 -2.77 -5.97
N ALA A 81 6.03 -2.82 -4.64
CA ALA A 81 4.74 -3.01 -4.01
C ALA A 81 3.91 -1.71 -4.13
N THR A 82 2.67 -1.85 -4.62
CA THR A 82 1.76 -0.72 -4.92
C THR A 82 0.46 -0.78 -4.13
N MET A 83 0.31 -1.79 -3.27
CA MET A 83 -0.89 -2.06 -2.50
C MET A 83 -0.53 -2.79 -1.20
N CYS A 84 -1.43 -2.79 -0.23
CA CYS A 84 -1.32 -3.61 0.96
C CYS A 84 -2.03 -4.95 0.76
N ARG A 85 -1.63 -5.96 1.55
CA ARG A 85 -2.34 -7.23 1.67
C ARG A 85 -2.66 -7.56 3.11
N LYS A 86 -3.79 -8.24 3.29
CA LYS A 86 -4.16 -8.95 4.51
C LYS A 86 -4.45 -10.40 4.15
N ILE A 87 -3.84 -11.32 4.88
CA ILE A 87 -4.06 -12.76 4.74
C ILE A 87 -4.58 -13.27 6.07
N ARG A 88 -5.80 -13.80 6.07
CA ARG A 88 -6.34 -14.56 7.20
C ARG A 88 -6.28 -16.03 6.83
N GLN A 89 -5.59 -16.81 7.63
CA GLN A 89 -5.47 -18.23 7.35
C GLN A 89 -5.67 -19.06 8.61
N LYS A 90 -6.28 -20.21 8.43
CA LYS A 90 -6.45 -21.22 9.47
C LYS A 90 -5.68 -22.46 9.05
N ILE A 91 -4.78 -22.93 9.90
CA ILE A 91 -4.01 -24.15 9.67
C ILE A 91 -4.09 -24.98 10.93
N HIS A 92 -4.52 -26.24 10.80
CA HIS A 92 -4.64 -27.18 11.91
C HIS A 92 -5.43 -26.60 13.10
N GLY A 93 -6.57 -25.96 12.81
CA GLY A 93 -7.42 -25.34 13.84
C GLY A 93 -7.03 -23.91 14.24
N ASN A 94 -5.78 -23.49 14.02
CA ASN A 94 -5.26 -22.21 14.50
C ASN A 94 -5.37 -21.12 13.46
N TRP A 95 -6.00 -20.00 13.83
CA TRP A 95 -6.07 -18.79 13.00
C TRP A 95 -4.80 -17.97 13.15
N ARG A 96 -4.32 -17.45 12.02
CA ARG A 96 -3.25 -16.45 11.97
C ARG A 96 -3.56 -15.39 10.93
N THR A 97 -3.26 -14.14 11.28
CA THR A 97 -3.38 -12.98 10.42
C THR A 97 -1.98 -12.52 10.03
N ILE A 98 -1.77 -12.34 8.73
CA ILE A 98 -0.54 -11.78 8.17
C ILE A 98 -0.90 -10.51 7.42
N ARG A 99 -0.19 -9.43 7.71
CA ARG A 99 -0.32 -8.13 7.06
C ARG A 99 1.00 -7.81 6.40
N ASP A 100 0.96 -7.34 5.16
CA ASP A 100 2.17 -7.13 4.36
C ASP A 100 1.96 -6.13 3.22
N CYS A 101 3.06 -5.72 2.58
CA CYS A 101 3.05 -5.08 1.27
C CYS A 101 2.78 -6.13 0.16
N ALA A 102 1.91 -5.80 -0.79
CA ALA A 102 1.61 -6.63 -1.96
C ALA A 102 2.24 -6.09 -3.24
N PHE A 103 2.91 -7.00 -3.95
CA PHE A 103 3.66 -6.74 -5.19
C PHE A 103 2.94 -7.26 -6.44
N LEU A 104 1.84 -7.99 -6.24
CA LEU A 104 1.06 -8.68 -7.26
C LEU A 104 -0.41 -8.67 -6.85
N GLY A 105 -1.30 -8.84 -7.82
CA GLY A 105 -2.75 -8.80 -7.65
C GLY A 105 -3.34 -7.47 -8.11
N SER A 106 -4.62 -7.27 -7.77
CA SER A 106 -5.36 -6.03 -8.02
C SER A 106 -6.30 -5.77 -6.84
N PRO A 107 -6.48 -4.52 -6.40
CA PRO A 107 -7.37 -4.19 -5.29
C PRO A 107 -8.75 -4.81 -5.45
N GLY A 108 -9.26 -5.44 -4.40
CA GLY A 108 -10.58 -6.09 -4.41
C GLY A 108 -10.71 -7.20 -5.46
N GLU A 109 -9.65 -7.96 -5.71
CA GLU A 109 -9.58 -8.99 -6.77
C GLU A 109 -9.92 -8.44 -8.17
N GLY A 110 -9.55 -7.19 -8.44
CA GLY A 110 -9.79 -6.50 -9.71
C GLY A 110 -11.18 -5.87 -9.84
N THR A 111 -12.05 -6.03 -8.83
CA THR A 111 -13.35 -5.34 -8.81
C THR A 111 -13.25 -3.88 -8.37
N GLY A 112 -12.13 -3.49 -7.75
CA GLY A 112 -11.96 -2.18 -7.11
C GLY A 112 -12.66 -2.04 -5.76
N ASN A 113 -13.56 -2.97 -5.39
CA ASN A 113 -14.11 -3.04 -4.04
C ASN A 113 -13.15 -3.81 -3.13
N GLU A 114 -12.38 -3.10 -2.32
CA GLU A 114 -11.35 -3.67 -1.45
C GLU A 114 -11.86 -4.63 -0.37
N HIS A 115 -13.18 -4.66 -0.12
CA HIS A 115 -13.82 -5.65 0.74
C HIS A 115 -14.00 -7.01 0.06
N ASN A 116 -13.84 -7.07 -1.26
CA ASN A 116 -13.87 -8.33 -1.99
C ASN A 116 -12.53 -9.06 -1.84
N CYS A 117 -12.56 -10.17 -1.11
CA CYS A 117 -11.37 -10.98 -0.81
C CYS A 117 -11.46 -12.34 -1.49
N LEU A 118 -10.32 -12.85 -1.97
CA LEU A 118 -10.21 -14.20 -2.50
C LEU A 118 -10.17 -15.23 -1.37
N TYR A 119 -11.19 -16.08 -1.31
CA TYR A 119 -11.25 -17.18 -0.36
C TYR A 119 -10.87 -18.52 -1.02
N ARG A 120 -10.00 -19.29 -0.36
CA ARG A 120 -9.54 -20.62 -0.78
C ARG A 120 -9.66 -21.58 0.41
N ARG A 121 -10.28 -22.73 0.19
CA ARG A 121 -10.37 -23.83 1.17
C ARG A 121 -9.56 -25.01 0.65
N GLY A 122 -8.63 -25.49 1.46
CA GLY A 122 -7.80 -26.67 1.19
C GLY A 122 -8.32 -27.93 1.90
N THR A 123 -7.53 -29.00 1.81
CA THR A 123 -7.68 -30.21 2.62
C THR A 123 -7.09 -30.01 4.02
N TYR A 124 -7.48 -30.83 5.00
CA TYR A 124 -6.93 -30.79 6.39
C TYR A 124 -7.14 -29.46 7.14
N ASP A 125 -8.36 -28.91 7.13
CA ASP A 125 -8.73 -27.67 7.85
C ASP A 125 -7.85 -26.45 7.51
N ILE A 126 -7.44 -26.37 6.24
CA ILE A 126 -6.69 -25.25 5.70
C ILE A 126 -7.67 -24.25 5.07
N TYR A 127 -7.70 -23.03 5.59
CA TYR A 127 -8.53 -21.93 5.08
C TYR A 127 -7.65 -20.73 4.82
N LEU A 128 -7.82 -20.05 3.69
CA LEU A 128 -7.09 -18.83 3.36
C LEU A 128 -8.04 -17.80 2.76
N GLU A 129 -7.92 -16.57 3.23
CA GLU A 129 -8.61 -15.38 2.73
C GLU A 129 -7.55 -14.33 2.42
N TYR A 130 -7.48 -13.92 1.16
CA TYR A 130 -6.54 -12.93 0.65
C TYR A 130 -7.30 -11.66 0.28
N CYS A 131 -6.98 -10.55 0.93
CA CYS A 131 -7.51 -9.24 0.61
C CYS A 131 -6.37 -8.32 0.16
N THR A 132 -6.59 -7.56 -0.90
CA THR A 132 -5.65 -6.54 -1.40
C THR A 132 -6.34 -5.19 -1.53
N CYS A 133 -5.62 -4.12 -1.18
CA CYS A 133 -6.17 -2.77 -1.11
C CYS A 133 -5.08 -1.72 -1.39
N ASN A 134 -5.44 -0.58 -1.96
CA ASN A 134 -4.56 0.57 -2.18
C ASN A 134 -5.24 1.94 -1.98
N SER A 135 -6.43 1.98 -1.38
CA SER A 135 -7.21 3.20 -1.15
C SER A 135 -6.54 4.22 -0.22
N LYS A 136 -5.78 3.73 0.76
CA LYS A 136 -5.05 4.55 1.74
C LYS A 136 -3.85 3.81 2.30
N ASP A 137 -2.93 4.55 2.90
CA ASP A 137 -1.92 3.98 3.79
C ASP A 137 -2.60 3.17 4.90
N GLY A 138 -2.12 1.95 5.12
CA GLY A 138 -2.62 1.06 6.16
C GLY A 138 -4.04 0.55 5.91
N CYS A 139 -4.52 0.54 4.65
CA CYS A 139 -5.83 -0.04 4.28
C CYS A 139 -5.97 -1.53 4.66
N ASN A 140 -4.84 -2.22 4.91
CA ASN A 140 -4.83 -3.55 5.48
C ASN A 140 -4.87 -3.49 7.02
N ASP A 141 -5.80 -2.73 7.61
CA ASP A 141 -6.10 -2.75 9.04
C ASP A 141 -7.20 -3.79 9.36
N ALA A 142 -7.78 -3.78 10.57
CA ALA A 142 -9.02 -4.49 10.80
C ALA A 142 -10.15 -3.74 10.09
N ILE A 143 -11.04 -4.47 9.41
CA ILE A 143 -12.23 -3.88 8.77
C ILE A 143 -13.12 -3.33 9.88
N GLY A 144 -12.90 -2.07 10.25
CA GLY A 144 -13.81 -1.28 11.07
C GLY A 144 -14.90 -0.70 10.18
N LEU A 145 -16.11 -0.53 10.69
CA LEU A 145 -17.13 0.26 10.01
C LEU A 145 -16.58 1.67 9.80
N THR A 146 -16.18 2.00 8.58
CA THR A 146 -15.68 3.33 8.26
C THR A 146 -16.85 4.31 8.14
N THR A 147 -17.01 5.17 9.14
CA THR A 147 -17.78 6.41 9.00
C THR A 147 -17.00 7.36 8.09
N THR A 148 -17.47 7.55 6.87
CA THR A 148 -16.90 8.52 5.91
C THR A 148 -17.31 9.95 6.29
N SER A 149 -16.39 10.78 6.78
CA SER A 149 -16.70 12.20 7.05
C SER A 149 -15.52 13.16 6.91
N LEU A 150 -14.67 13.03 5.88
CA LEU A 150 -13.67 14.06 5.57
C LEU A 150 -13.45 14.17 4.06
N SER A 151 -14.34 14.86 3.34
CA SER A 151 -14.11 15.21 1.92
C SER A 151 -14.43 16.68 1.59
N LEU A 152 -15.26 17.37 2.38
CA LEU A 152 -15.68 18.74 2.11
C LEU A 152 -14.63 19.81 2.47
N ALA A 153 -13.86 19.61 3.55
CA ALA A 153 -12.87 20.61 3.97
C ALA A 153 -11.67 20.73 3.01
N GLN A 154 -11.30 19.61 2.37
CA GLN A 154 -10.13 19.52 1.50
C GLN A 154 -10.40 20.13 0.11
N THR A 155 -11.63 20.02 -0.39
CA THR A 155 -12.04 20.68 -1.64
C THR A 155 -12.10 22.20 -1.46
N LEU A 156 -12.65 22.69 -0.34
CA LEU A 156 -12.70 24.12 -0.04
C LEU A 156 -11.31 24.75 0.04
N LEU A 157 -10.35 24.08 0.68
CA LEU A 157 -8.97 24.58 0.78
C LEU A 157 -8.30 24.70 -0.59
N SER A 158 -8.53 23.74 -1.49
CA SER A 158 -7.98 23.78 -2.85
C SER A 158 -8.51 24.95 -3.68
N ILE A 159 -9.81 25.26 -3.55
CA ILE A 159 -10.45 26.37 -4.27
C ILE A 159 -9.93 27.71 -3.77
N MET A 160 -9.73 27.86 -2.46
CA MET A 160 -9.18 29.10 -1.90
C MET A 160 -7.75 29.36 -2.38
N VAL A 161 -6.93 28.32 -2.53
CA VAL A 161 -5.56 28.43 -3.03
C VAL A 161 -5.52 28.81 -4.52
N THR A 162 -6.43 28.28 -5.34
CA THR A 162 -6.49 28.63 -6.78
C THR A 162 -7.01 30.04 -7.02
N VAL A 163 -8.01 30.49 -6.26
CA VAL A 163 -8.56 31.85 -6.36
C VAL A 163 -7.51 32.89 -5.96
N THR A 164 -6.78 32.66 -4.87
CA THR A 164 -5.72 33.58 -4.42
C THR A 164 -4.57 33.68 -5.42
N PHE A 165 -4.19 32.57 -6.06
CA PHE A 165 -3.19 32.57 -7.14
C PHE A 165 -3.68 33.36 -8.38
N ALA A 166 -4.94 33.20 -8.79
CA ALA A 166 -5.51 33.91 -9.93
C ALA A 166 -5.55 35.43 -9.72
N ILE A 167 -5.95 35.89 -8.52
CA ILE A 167 -5.94 37.31 -8.16
C ILE A 167 -4.52 37.87 -8.18
N PHE A 168 -3.53 37.11 -7.73
CA PHE A 168 -2.12 37.53 -7.75
C PHE A 168 -1.58 37.72 -9.17
N ILE A 169 -1.92 36.82 -10.11
CA ILE A 169 -1.55 36.95 -11.53
C ILE A 169 -2.17 38.19 -12.18
N GLN A 170 -3.37 38.60 -11.78
CA GLN A 170 -4.04 39.79 -12.31
C GLN A 170 -3.40 41.12 -11.84
N HIS A 171 -2.62 41.10 -10.76
CA HIS A 171 -1.97 42.27 -10.17
C HIS A 171 -0.45 42.32 -10.42
N LEU A 172 0.04 41.46 -11.31
CA LEU A 172 1.42 41.34 -11.76
C LEU A 172 1.56 41.96 -13.16
#